data_AF-A0A8S3BR74-F1
#
_entry.id   AF-A0A8S3BR74-F1
#
_cell.length_a   1.000
_cell.length_b   1.000
_cell.length_c   1.000
_cell.angle_alpha   90.00
_cell.angle_beta   90.00
_cell.angle_gamma   90.00
#
_symmetry.space_group_name_H-M   'P 1'
#
loop_
_entity.id
_entity.type
_entity.pdbx_description
1 polymer ?
#
loop_
_entity_poly.entity_id
_entity_poly.type
_entity_poly.pdbx_seq_one_letter_code
_entity_poly.pdbx_strand_id
1 'polypeptide(L)'
;MSSTWIDISNLKKPLKFNEFSVNFNTDLYNAKPLPNDIQKKLDNRWNELLNDDKPGRILYNESKFRLHSIDWKANEDDDSKQLILNLGLTDYKSFICTQQQILPDEIRQHIEEDHLSHPLGVGCLLITSDNYFVFVKRSSACIDSPHMYDIPGGHAEPR
;
A
#
# COMPACT_ATOMS: atom_id res chain seq x y z
N MET A 1 -9.70 -1.42 17.69
CA MET A 1 -9.29 -1.23 16.28
C MET A 1 -7.86 -0.74 16.30
N SER A 2 -6.90 -1.65 16.07
CA SER A 2 -5.51 -1.27 15.92
C SER A 2 -5.36 -0.63 14.55
N SER A 3 -4.98 0.63 14.51
CA SER A 3 -4.56 1.23 13.26
C SER A 3 -3.42 0.43 12.62
N THR A 4 -3.41 0.35 11.30
CA THR A 4 -2.26 -0.07 10.48
C THR A 4 -1.04 0.85 10.63
N TRP A 5 -1.10 1.88 11.48
CA TRP A 5 0.07 2.59 11.99
C TRP A 5 0.91 1.62 12.83
N ILE A 6 1.93 1.07 12.20
CA ILE A 6 2.96 0.32 12.91
C ILE A 6 3.63 1.28 13.88
N ASP A 7 3.58 0.93 15.16
CA ASP A 7 4.33 1.63 16.18
C ASP A 7 5.82 1.26 16.09
N ILE A 8 6.50 1.89 15.15
CA ILE A 8 7.97 1.86 15.04
C ILE A 8 8.63 2.85 16.00
N SER A 9 7.91 3.47 16.93
CA SER A 9 8.49 4.46 17.86
C SER A 9 9.59 3.87 18.75
N ASN A 10 9.61 2.56 18.94
CA ASN A 10 10.65 1.85 19.68
C ASN A 10 11.99 1.76 18.91
N LEU A 11 12.04 2.18 17.64
CA LEU A 11 13.29 2.27 16.88
C LEU A 11 14.16 3.41 17.44
N LYS A 12 15.21 3.03 18.17
CA LYS A 12 16.24 3.98 18.64
C LYS A 12 17.13 4.53 17.50
N LYS A 13 17.13 3.85 16.34
CA LYS A 13 17.90 4.17 15.14
C LYS A 13 17.16 3.66 13.89
N PRO A 14 17.43 4.22 12.70
CA PRO A 14 16.98 3.63 11.44
C PRO A 14 17.49 2.19 11.30
N LEU A 15 16.65 1.30 10.76
CA LEU A 15 17.04 -0.06 10.43
C LEU A 15 17.89 -0.08 9.15
N LYS A 16 18.96 -0.88 9.17
CA LYS A 16 19.71 -1.25 7.97
C LYS A 16 18.97 -2.35 7.21
N PHE A 17 19.33 -2.50 5.93
CA PHE A 17 18.73 -3.51 5.05
C PHE A 17 18.79 -4.95 5.61
N ASN A 18 19.84 -5.28 6.35
CA ASN A 18 20.02 -6.61 6.97
C ASN A 18 19.39 -6.75 8.36
N GLU A 19 18.80 -5.69 8.92
CA GLU A 19 18.14 -5.69 10.24
C GLU A 19 16.63 -5.94 10.14
N PHE A 20 16.12 -6.20 8.94
CA PHE A 20 14.77 -6.71 8.71
C PHE A 20 14.76 -7.91 7.77
N SER A 21 13.68 -8.67 7.81
CA SER A 21 13.41 -9.75 6.88
C SER A 21 12.01 -9.63 6.29
N VAL A 22 11.81 -10.30 5.16
CA VAL A 22 10.51 -10.35 4.48
C VAL A 22 9.99 -11.77 4.57
N ASN A 23 8.78 -11.92 5.09
CA ASN A 23 8.01 -13.15 5.04
C ASN A 23 6.93 -12.99 3.96
N PHE A 24 7.22 -13.49 2.77
CA PHE A 24 6.32 -13.38 1.63
C PHE A 24 5.51 -14.67 1.46
N ASN A 25 4.19 -14.58 1.61
CA ASN A 25 3.29 -15.71 1.48
C ASN A 25 1.89 -15.26 1.01
N THR A 26 1.51 -15.66 -0.19
CA THR A 26 0.22 -15.25 -0.80
C THR A 26 -0.99 -15.95 -0.19
N ASP A 27 -0.82 -17.14 0.37
CA ASP A 27 -1.92 -17.89 0.98
C ASP A 27 -2.30 -17.30 2.34
N LEU A 28 -1.32 -16.71 3.04
CA LEU A 28 -1.50 -16.14 4.37
C LEU A 28 -1.76 -14.64 4.36
N TYR A 29 -1.13 -13.89 3.45
CA TYR A 29 -1.03 -12.43 3.56
C TYR A 29 -1.73 -11.65 2.43
N ASN A 30 -2.40 -12.33 1.51
CA ASN A 30 -3.30 -11.67 0.56
C ASN A 30 -4.55 -11.15 1.25
N ALA A 31 -5.26 -10.24 0.59
CA ALA A 31 -6.59 -9.82 1.04
C ALA A 31 -7.55 -11.01 1.01
N LYS A 32 -8.42 -11.09 2.01
CA LYS A 32 -9.49 -12.11 2.04
C LYS A 32 -10.48 -11.86 0.91
N PRO A 33 -11.03 -12.91 0.30
CA PRO A 33 -12.02 -12.77 -0.76
C PRO A 33 -13.31 -12.15 -0.21
N LEU A 34 -13.94 -11.29 -1.00
CA LEU A 34 -15.28 -10.76 -0.72
C LEU A 34 -16.36 -11.73 -1.22
N PRO A 35 -17.61 -11.61 -0.71
CA PRO A 35 -18.75 -12.31 -1.29
C PRO A 35 -18.86 -12.10 -2.80
N ASN A 36 -19.27 -13.13 -3.54
CA ASN A 36 -19.24 -13.14 -5.01
C ASN A 36 -20.05 -12.00 -5.66
N ASP A 37 -21.16 -11.61 -5.06
CA ASP A 37 -21.99 -10.49 -5.51
C ASP A 37 -21.27 -9.16 -5.34
N ILE A 38 -20.55 -8.97 -4.22
CA ILE A 38 -19.74 -7.78 -3.97
C ILE A 38 -18.54 -7.73 -4.91
N GLN A 39 -17.86 -8.85 -5.12
CA GLN A 39 -16.75 -8.94 -6.07
C GLN A 39 -17.18 -8.54 -7.48
N LYS A 40 -18.35 -8.99 -7.94
CA LYS A 40 -18.92 -8.59 -9.23
C LYS A 40 -19.19 -7.08 -9.32
N LYS A 41 -19.66 -6.46 -8.24
CA LYS A 41 -19.85 -4.99 -8.20
C LYS A 41 -18.51 -4.25 -8.34
N LEU A 42 -17.45 -4.73 -7.69
CA LEU A 42 -16.10 -4.16 -7.83
C LEU A 42 -15.54 -4.33 -9.25
N ASP A 43 -15.80 -5.47 -9.88
CA ASP A 43 -15.40 -5.73 -11.27
C ASP A 43 -16.14 -4.81 -12.26
N ASN A 44 -17.45 -4.61 -12.07
CA ASN A 44 -18.22 -3.68 -12.88
C ASN A 44 -17.70 -2.25 -12.75
N ARG A 45 -17.39 -1.81 -11.54
CA ARG A 45 -16.77 -0.49 -11.30
C ARG A 45 -15.44 -0.34 -12.03
N TRP A 46 -14.58 -1.37 -12.01
CA TRP A 46 -13.33 -1.34 -12.77
C TRP A 46 -13.59 -1.17 -14.28
N ASN A 47 -14.58 -1.89 -14.82
CA ASN A 47 -14.96 -1.77 -16.22
C ASN A 47 -15.53 -0.37 -16.55
N GLU A 48 -16.30 0.24 -15.66
CA GLU A 48 -16.74 1.64 -15.81
C GLU A 48 -15.55 2.59 -15.87
N LEU A 49 -14.54 2.40 -15.01
CA LEU A 49 -13.33 3.22 -15.01
C LEU A 49 -12.48 3.04 -16.28
N LEU A 50 -12.40 1.81 -16.82
CA LEU A 50 -11.71 1.53 -18.08
C LEU A 50 -12.41 2.21 -19.27
N ASN A 51 -13.73 2.32 -19.25
CA ASN A 51 -14.54 2.87 -20.35
C ASN A 51 -14.87 4.37 -20.18
N ASP A 52 -14.43 5.02 -19.11
CA ASP A 52 -14.70 6.45 -18.88
C ASP A 52 -13.75 7.30 -19.77
N ASP A 53 -14.34 8.10 -20.66
CA ASP A 53 -13.72 8.85 -21.77
C ASP A 53 -12.89 10.07 -21.33
N LYS A 54 -12.29 10.04 -20.14
CA LYS A 54 -11.46 11.15 -19.65
C LYS A 54 -10.21 11.34 -20.54
N PRO A 55 -10.01 12.54 -21.12
CA PRO A 55 -8.89 12.79 -22.01
C PRO A 55 -7.55 12.49 -21.33
N GLY A 56 -6.67 11.78 -22.04
CA GLY A 56 -5.31 11.50 -21.60
C GLY A 56 -5.16 10.44 -20.51
N ARG A 57 -6.24 9.74 -20.14
CA ARG A 57 -6.18 8.63 -19.18
C ARG A 57 -6.16 7.27 -19.90
N ILE A 58 -5.07 6.53 -19.71
CA ILE A 58 -4.98 5.11 -20.07
C ILE A 58 -4.84 4.35 -18.76
N LEU A 59 -5.84 3.54 -18.43
CA LEU A 59 -5.90 2.77 -17.20
C LEU A 59 -5.56 1.31 -17.48
N TYR A 60 -4.67 0.72 -16.68
CA TYR A 60 -4.31 -0.69 -16.76
C TYR A 60 -4.11 -1.23 -15.33
N ASN A 61 -4.23 -2.54 -15.18
CA ASN A 61 -4.01 -3.20 -13.89
C ASN A 61 -2.55 -3.67 -13.80
N GLU A 62 -1.96 -3.57 -12.62
CA GLU A 62 -0.63 -4.11 -12.33
C GLU A 62 -0.53 -4.64 -10.91
N SER A 63 0.34 -5.63 -10.74
CA SER A 63 0.57 -6.28 -9.45
C SER A 63 1.37 -5.38 -8.49
N LYS A 64 1.07 -5.47 -7.20
CA LYS A 64 1.72 -4.74 -6.11
C LYS A 64 1.95 -5.67 -4.92
N PHE A 65 2.93 -5.34 -4.07
CA PHE A 65 3.06 -6.01 -2.78
C PHE A 65 1.98 -5.51 -1.82
N ARG A 66 1.32 -6.44 -1.11
CA ARG A 66 0.39 -6.11 -0.02
C ARG A 66 1.13 -6.14 1.30
N LEU A 67 1.05 -5.07 2.07
CA LEU A 67 1.50 -5.09 3.46
C LEU A 67 0.38 -5.66 4.34
N HIS A 68 0.59 -6.85 4.91
CA HIS A 68 -0.35 -7.47 5.83
C HIS A 68 -0.08 -7.03 7.27
N SER A 69 1.13 -7.24 7.75
CA SER A 69 1.54 -6.89 9.11
C SER A 69 3.05 -6.72 9.21
N ILE A 70 3.49 -6.16 10.33
CA ILE A 70 4.89 -6.09 10.71
C ILE A 70 5.03 -6.69 12.10
N ASP A 71 5.92 -7.65 12.25
CA ASP A 71 6.19 -8.33 13.52
C ASP A 71 7.62 -8.08 14.00
N TRP A 72 7.84 -8.26 15.31
CA TRP A 72 9.16 -8.25 15.91
C TRP A 72 9.54 -9.66 16.34
N LYS A 73 10.66 -10.17 15.84
CA LYS A 73 11.26 -11.42 16.30
C LYS A 73 12.42 -11.10 17.24
N ALA A 74 12.34 -11.58 18.48
CA ALA A 74 13.48 -11.56 19.38
C ALA A 74 14.56 -12.51 18.85
N ASN A 75 15.82 -12.08 18.86
CA ASN A 75 16.92 -13.01 18.70
C ASN A 75 17.11 -13.75 20.04
N GLU A 76 17.28 -15.07 19.99
CA GLU A 76 17.53 -15.86 21.20
C GLU A 76 18.94 -15.64 21.75
N ASP A 77 19.87 -15.19 20.88
CA ASP A 77 21.30 -15.03 21.17
C ASP A 77 21.71 -13.60 21.60
N ASP A 78 20.82 -12.61 21.50
CA ASP A 78 21.05 -11.19 21.86
C ASP A 78 19.71 -10.44 22.06
N ASP A 79 19.71 -9.36 22.85
CA ASP A 79 18.55 -8.47 23.07
C ASP A 79 18.09 -7.72 21.78
N SER A 80 18.72 -7.98 20.64
CA SER A 80 18.31 -7.44 19.35
C SER A 80 16.99 -8.04 18.87
N LYS A 81 16.12 -7.18 18.34
CA LYS A 81 14.88 -7.58 17.68
C LYS A 81 15.03 -7.37 16.18
N GLN A 82 14.72 -8.40 15.39
CA GLN A 82 14.60 -8.29 13.94
C GLN A 82 13.16 -7.92 13.59
N LEU A 83 12.99 -6.96 12.69
CA LEU A 83 11.69 -6.59 12.13
C LEU A 83 11.34 -7.54 10.98
N ILE A 84 10.11 -8.06 10.95
CA ILE A 84 9.62 -8.94 9.88
C ILE A 84 8.48 -8.23 9.17
N LEU A 85 8.62 -8.05 7.85
CA LEU A 85 7.55 -7.57 6.98
C LEU A 85 6.79 -8.78 6.44
N ASN A 86 5.53 -8.96 6.84
CA ASN A 86 4.67 -10.00 6.28
C ASN A 86 3.95 -9.44 5.05
N LEU A 87 4.33 -9.94 3.89
CA LEU A 87 3.89 -9.42 2.60
C LEU A 87 3.09 -10.46 1.83
N GLY A 88 2.00 -10.01 1.22
CA GLY A 88 1.26 -10.74 0.19
C GLY A 88 1.37 -10.04 -1.16
N LEU A 89 0.45 -10.39 -2.05
CA LEU A 89 0.20 -9.73 -3.31
C LEU A 89 -1.17 -9.03 -3.32
N THR A 90 -1.22 -7.95 -4.08
CA THR A 90 -2.45 -7.26 -4.47
C THR A 90 -2.23 -6.66 -5.86
N ASP A 91 -3.18 -5.86 -6.34
CA ASP A 91 -3.05 -5.16 -7.60
C ASP A 91 -3.70 -3.77 -7.55
N TYR A 92 -3.43 -2.98 -8.58
CA TYR A 92 -3.91 -1.62 -8.68
C TYR A 92 -5.45 -1.54 -8.79
N LYS A 93 -6.08 -2.49 -9.49
CA LYS A 93 -7.54 -2.62 -9.57
C LYS A 93 -8.15 -2.79 -8.18
N SER A 94 -7.64 -3.73 -7.40
CA SER A 94 -8.11 -3.99 -6.04
C SER A 94 -7.94 -2.76 -5.17
N PHE A 95 -6.81 -2.05 -5.28
CA PHE A 95 -6.60 -0.78 -4.57
C PHE A 95 -7.66 0.28 -4.90
N ILE A 96 -7.85 0.60 -6.17
CA ILE A 96 -8.80 1.63 -6.58
C ILE A 96 -10.25 1.24 -6.28
N CYS A 97 -10.58 -0.05 -6.41
CA CYS A 97 -11.94 -0.54 -6.18
C CYS A 97 -12.26 -0.84 -4.71
N THR A 98 -11.28 -0.98 -3.82
CA THR A 98 -11.54 -1.19 -2.37
C THR A 98 -11.32 0.05 -1.51
N GLN A 99 -10.91 1.18 -2.11
CA GLN A 99 -10.68 2.41 -1.37
C GLN A 99 -11.99 3.00 -0.81
N GLN A 100 -12.18 2.87 0.51
CA GLN A 100 -13.44 3.14 1.20
C GLN A 100 -14.01 4.56 1.02
N GLN A 101 -13.17 5.55 0.71
CA GLN A 101 -13.60 6.96 0.59
C GLN A 101 -14.48 7.22 -0.63
N ILE A 102 -14.51 6.31 -1.61
CA ILE A 102 -15.16 6.51 -2.91
C ILE A 102 -16.15 5.38 -3.23
N LEU A 103 -16.46 4.52 -2.25
CA LEU A 103 -17.37 3.39 -2.43
C LEU A 103 -18.79 3.70 -1.99
N PRO A 104 -19.81 3.26 -2.76
CA PRO A 104 -21.19 3.26 -2.30
C PRO A 104 -21.36 2.46 -0.99
N ASP A 105 -22.23 2.92 -0.10
CA ASP A 105 -22.46 2.28 1.22
C ASP A 105 -22.82 0.80 1.10
N GLU A 106 -23.57 0.44 0.06
CA GLU A 106 -23.98 -0.93 -0.23
C GLU A 106 -22.81 -1.90 -0.49
N ILE A 107 -21.65 -1.39 -0.91
CA ILE A 107 -20.41 -2.16 -1.09
C ILE A 107 -19.56 -2.01 0.17
N ARG A 108 -19.42 -0.77 0.65
CA ARG A 108 -18.53 -0.42 1.75
C ARG A 108 -18.84 -1.21 3.03
N GLN A 109 -20.11 -1.46 3.34
CA GLN A 109 -20.51 -2.22 4.53
C GLN A 109 -19.98 -3.66 4.57
N HIS A 110 -19.57 -4.22 3.42
CA HIS A 110 -19.02 -5.57 3.31
C HIS A 110 -17.48 -5.59 3.32
N ILE A 111 -16.84 -4.42 3.29
CA ILE A 111 -15.37 -4.31 3.22
C ILE A 111 -14.83 -3.99 4.60
N GLU A 112 -14.25 -5.00 5.22
CA GLU A 112 -13.42 -4.88 6.42
C GLU A 112 -11.92 -4.77 6.07
N GLU A 113 -11.07 -4.46 7.06
CA GLU A 113 -9.63 -4.28 6.91
C GLU A 113 -8.93 -5.44 6.17
N ASP A 114 -9.32 -6.68 6.47
CA ASP A 114 -8.73 -7.87 5.86
C ASP A 114 -9.03 -8.01 4.36
N HIS A 115 -10.04 -7.28 3.84
CA HIS A 115 -10.39 -7.26 2.42
C HIS A 115 -9.66 -6.16 1.65
N LEU A 116 -8.96 -5.26 2.35
CA LEU A 116 -8.27 -4.15 1.72
C LEU A 116 -6.95 -4.60 1.08
N SER A 117 -6.66 -4.01 -0.07
CA SER A 117 -5.46 -4.26 -0.87
C SER A 117 -4.14 -3.91 -0.16
N HIS A 118 -4.10 -2.81 0.59
CA HIS A 118 -2.91 -2.27 1.27
C HIS A 118 -1.61 -2.36 0.43
N PRO A 119 -1.57 -1.75 -0.77
CA PRO A 119 -0.35 -1.74 -1.56
C PRO A 119 0.77 -1.04 -0.78
N LEU A 120 1.92 -1.70 -0.68
CA LEU A 120 3.09 -1.17 0.01
C LEU A 120 3.71 -0.02 -0.80
N GLY A 121 3.64 1.19 -0.26
CA GLY A 121 4.34 2.36 -0.77
C GLY A 121 5.77 2.45 -0.21
N VAL A 122 6.66 3.07 -0.97
CA VAL A 122 8.01 3.43 -0.54
C VAL A 122 8.24 4.92 -0.76
N GLY A 123 8.97 5.55 0.15
CA GLY A 123 9.35 6.95 0.07
C GLY A 123 10.74 7.17 0.64
N CYS A 124 11.41 8.24 0.21
CA CYS A 124 12.75 8.58 0.65
C CYS A 124 12.85 10.06 1.03
N LEU A 125 13.36 10.34 2.23
CA LEU A 125 13.84 11.67 2.57
C LEU A 125 15.25 11.86 1.99
N LEU A 126 15.32 12.47 0.81
CA LEU A 126 16.57 12.67 0.09
C LEU A 126 17.29 13.94 0.55
N ILE A 127 18.55 13.80 0.96
CA ILE A 127 19.44 14.89 1.40
C ILE A 127 20.56 15.06 0.37
N THR A 128 20.76 16.30 -0.06
CA THR A 128 21.85 16.72 -0.97
C THR A 128 23.17 16.94 -0.22
N SER A 129 24.31 16.96 -0.93
CA SER A 129 25.63 17.16 -0.30
C SER A 129 25.81 18.53 0.36
N ASP A 130 24.97 19.50 0.01
CA ASP A 130 24.88 20.83 0.60
C ASP A 130 23.76 20.95 1.66
N ASN A 131 23.27 19.81 2.17
CA ASN A 131 22.34 19.69 3.30
C ASN A 131 20.92 20.23 3.07
N TYR A 132 20.40 20.17 1.84
CA TYR A 132 18.99 20.44 1.54
C TYR A 132 18.18 19.17 1.34
N PHE A 133 16.92 19.21 1.77
CA PHE A 133 15.92 18.18 1.45
C PHE A 133 15.31 18.41 0.07
N VAL A 134 15.07 17.32 -0.65
CA VAL A 134 14.40 17.35 -1.95
C VAL A 134 12.90 17.06 -1.77
N PHE A 135 12.07 17.98 -2.22
CA PHE A 135 10.63 17.81 -2.34
C PHE A 135 10.18 17.97 -3.79
N VAL A 136 9.10 17.29 -4.15
CA VAL A 136 8.48 17.37 -5.47
C VAL A 136 7.09 17.99 -5.31
N LYS A 137 6.77 19.02 -6.11
CA LYS A 137 5.43 19.59 -6.14
C LYS A 137 4.54 18.78 -7.09
N ARG A 138 3.44 18.24 -6.58
CA ARG A 138 2.49 17.44 -7.34
C ARG A 138 1.67 18.31 -8.31
N SER A 139 1.38 17.76 -9.48
CA SER A 139 0.53 18.41 -10.48
C SER A 139 -0.89 18.60 -9.95
N SER A 140 -1.57 19.65 -10.41
CA SER A 140 -2.99 19.88 -10.16
C SER A 140 -3.89 18.83 -10.82
N ALA A 141 -3.37 18.14 -11.84
CA ALA A 141 -4.12 17.14 -12.61
C ALA A 141 -4.10 15.73 -11.98
N CYS A 142 -3.32 15.53 -10.90
CA CYS A 142 -3.30 14.25 -10.19
C CYS A 142 -4.56 14.08 -9.33
N ILE A 143 -5.08 12.85 -9.27
CA ILE A 143 -6.25 12.52 -8.45
C ILE A 143 -5.90 12.59 -6.96
N ASP A 144 -4.77 12.00 -6.58
CA ASP A 144 -4.34 11.97 -5.19
C ASP A 144 -3.48 13.20 -4.86
N SER A 145 -3.85 13.92 -3.80
CA SER A 145 -3.09 15.01 -3.19
C SER A 145 -2.60 16.08 -4.19
N PRO A 146 -3.47 16.68 -5.01
CA PRO A 146 -3.08 17.70 -5.99
C PRO A 146 -2.48 18.92 -5.31
N HIS A 147 -1.49 19.56 -5.95
CA HIS A 147 -0.75 20.73 -5.46
C HIS A 147 0.11 20.55 -4.20
N MET A 148 0.05 19.38 -3.56
CA MET A 148 0.82 19.10 -2.34
C MET A 148 2.30 18.89 -2.66
N TYR A 149 3.16 19.14 -1.66
CA TYR A 149 4.54 18.68 -1.71
C TYR A 149 4.62 17.22 -1.29
N ASP A 150 5.45 16.48 -2.00
CA ASP A 150 5.69 15.06 -1.79
C ASP A 150 7.20 14.80 -1.71
N ILE A 151 7.56 13.61 -1.26
CA ILE A 151 8.95 13.11 -1.30
C ILE A 151 9.12 12.15 -2.48
N PRO A 152 10.35 11.95 -2.99
CA PRO A 152 10.61 10.90 -3.97
C PRO A 152 10.13 9.53 -3.46
N GLY A 153 9.35 8.82 -4.27
CA GLY A 153 8.73 7.56 -3.86
C GLY A 153 7.85 6.92 -4.94
N GLY A 154 7.13 5.86 -4.57
CA GLY A 154 6.22 5.13 -5.45
C GLY A 154 5.70 3.83 -4.86
N HIS A 155 5.11 2.98 -5.70
CA HIS A 155 4.60 1.66 -5.32
C HIS A 155 5.24 0.59 -6.21
N ALA A 156 6.11 -0.24 -5.63
CA ALA A 156 6.88 -1.23 -6.36
C ALA A 156 6.03 -2.36 -6.94
N GLU A 157 6.48 -2.90 -8.08
CA GLU A 157 5.84 -4.01 -8.78
C GLU A 157 6.67 -5.29 -8.60
N PRO A 158 6.05 -6.43 -8.22
CA PRO A 158 6.72 -7.73 -8.21
C PRO A 158 7.22 -8.12 -9.61
N ARG A 159 8.35 -8.83 -9.69
CA ARG A 159 8.91 -9.40 -10.93
C ARG A 159 8.97 -10.91 -10.87
#